data_AF-A0A0R3QXD0-F1
#
_entry.id   AF-A0A0R3QXD0-F1
#
_cell.length_a   1.000
_cell.length_b   1.000
_cell.length_c   1.000
_cell.angle_alpha   90.00
_cell.angle_beta   90.00
_cell.angle_gamma   90.00
#
_symmetry.space_group_name_H-M   'P 1'
#
loop_
_entity.id
_entity.type
_entity.pdbx_description
1 polymer ?
#
loop_
_entity_poly.entity_id
_entity_poly.type
_entity_poly.pdbx_seq_one_letter_code
_entity_poly.pdbx_strand_id
1 'polypeptide(L)'
;MRFLSYLLLVMMAEVVLTKEGVIAGGDNTLNNSGTTANIRQLQLPEFTDPVIIVGGGLAGLSATLEAIHDGANVVLVEGEKDLGGNSQKASSGIAACNTEAQRVRQIHDSSELFYSDTMSAGDRENDHILVDQLVRHSPTAVQFLIDHGVNLSDINLCGGHSVKRVHWIPQPKEGKPVAVGVSIIKALKEKLRMHEKDNPEKVVSCKYRILVKI
;
A
#
# COMPACT_ATOMS: atom_id res chain seq x y z
N MET A 1 22.16 6.79 -10.28
CA MET A 1 20.87 6.09 -10.53
C MET A 1 20.21 5.51 -9.25
N ARG A 2 20.58 5.96 -8.03
CA ARG A 2 20.00 5.47 -6.76
C ARG A 2 19.03 6.47 -6.08
N PHE A 3 18.78 7.62 -6.72
CA PHE A 3 17.89 8.67 -6.19
C PHE A 3 16.42 8.50 -6.63
N LEU A 4 16.14 7.75 -7.70
CA LEU A 4 14.76 7.53 -8.16
C LEU A 4 14.03 6.42 -7.37
N SER A 5 14.75 5.48 -6.74
CA SER A 5 14.14 4.42 -5.93
C SER A 5 13.59 4.95 -4.59
N TYR A 6 14.26 5.93 -3.98
CA TYR A 6 13.77 6.58 -2.76
C TYR A 6 12.49 7.38 -2.99
N LEU A 7 12.31 7.96 -4.19
CA LEU A 7 11.09 8.69 -4.52
C LEU A 7 9.88 7.74 -4.63
N LEU A 8 10.09 6.50 -5.09
CA LEU A 8 9.03 5.51 -5.19
C LEU A 8 8.57 5.01 -3.80
N LEU A 9 9.50 4.85 -2.86
CA LEU A 9 9.20 4.43 -1.48
C LEU A 9 8.44 5.51 -0.70
N VAL A 10 8.75 6.79 -0.94
CA VAL A 10 8.06 7.94 -0.31
C VAL A 10 6.64 8.11 -0.87
N MET A 11 6.36 7.66 -2.09
CA MET A 11 5.06 7.84 -2.72
C MET A 11 4.03 6.75 -2.39
N MET A 12 4.44 5.60 -1.83
CA MET A 12 3.55 4.51 -1.44
C MET A 12 3.18 4.49 0.06
N ALA A 13 3.84 5.32 0.88
CA ALA A 13 3.63 5.38 2.31
C ALA A 13 3.62 6.84 2.79
N GLU A 14 2.43 7.44 2.85
CA GLU A 14 2.25 8.49 3.86
C GLU A 14 2.43 7.82 5.24
N VAL A 15 3.43 8.29 5.97
CA VAL A 15 3.86 7.90 7.32
C VAL A 15 4.97 6.84 7.37
N VAL A 16 6.21 7.28 7.12
CA VAL A 16 7.41 6.68 7.72
C VAL A 16 7.60 7.32 9.11
N LEU A 17 7.16 6.63 10.16
CA LEU A 17 7.49 7.01 11.54
C LEU A 17 8.90 6.51 11.84
N THR A 18 9.87 7.42 11.84
CA THR A 18 11.16 7.15 12.49
C THR A 18 10.99 7.30 14.00
N LYS A 19 11.96 6.79 14.77
CA LYS A 19 11.92 6.62 16.24
C LYS A 19 11.57 7.88 17.05
N GLU A 20 11.51 9.07 16.44
CA GLU A 20 11.07 10.31 17.08
C GLU A 20 10.15 11.15 16.18
N GLY A 21 8.84 10.84 16.18
CA GLY A 21 7.78 11.83 15.92
C GLY A 21 7.50 12.26 14.47
N VAL A 22 6.29 12.81 14.29
CA VAL A 22 5.65 13.21 13.03
C VAL A 22 6.27 14.48 12.44
N ILE A 23 6.51 14.53 11.13
CA ILE A 23 6.85 15.75 10.40
C ILE A 23 5.56 16.32 9.79
N ALA A 24 5.02 17.40 10.36
CA ALA A 24 4.06 18.27 9.69
C ALA A 24 4.83 19.46 9.07
N GLY A 25 4.52 19.78 7.81
CA GLY A 25 5.19 20.80 7.01
C GLY A 25 5.17 22.19 7.66
N GLY A 26 6.32 22.88 7.58
CA GLY A 26 6.52 24.19 8.17
C GLY A 26 6.05 25.33 7.26
N ASP A 27 5.48 26.35 7.89
CA ASP A 27 5.51 27.72 7.41
C ASP A 27 6.38 28.52 8.40
N ASN A 28 7.55 29.00 7.93
CA ASN A 28 8.57 29.63 8.76
C ASN A 28 8.29 31.13 8.93
N THR A 29 7.77 31.53 10.09
CA THR A 29 7.95 32.90 10.60
C THR A 29 8.57 32.85 12.00
N LEU A 30 9.86 33.15 12.08
CA LEU A 30 10.63 33.23 13.32
C LEU A 30 10.36 34.56 14.02
N ASN A 31 9.89 34.52 15.26
CA ASN A 31 10.08 35.62 16.21
C ASN A 31 10.60 35.08 17.54
N ASN A 32 11.71 35.67 17.96
CA ASN A 32 12.58 35.24 19.04
C ASN A 32 12.01 35.68 20.40
N SER A 33 11.54 34.75 21.22
CA SER A 33 11.33 34.99 22.66
C SER A 33 11.46 33.70 23.47
N GLY A 34 12.66 33.49 24.02
CA GLY A 34 12.82 33.22 25.46
C GLY A 34 12.27 31.92 26.07
N THR A 35 12.09 30.84 25.33
CA THR A 35 11.85 29.52 25.94
C THR A 35 12.90 28.53 25.45
N THR A 36 13.83 28.12 26.32
CA THR A 36 14.76 27.00 26.09
C THR A 36 13.95 25.70 26.00
N ALA A 37 13.33 25.46 24.85
CA ALA A 37 12.91 24.14 24.46
C ALA A 37 14.17 23.29 24.30
N ASN A 38 14.24 22.18 25.01
CA ASN A 38 15.28 21.18 24.87
C ASN A 38 15.10 20.55 23.47
N ILE A 39 15.69 21.18 22.45
CA ILE A 39 15.67 20.66 21.08
C ILE A 39 16.51 19.39 21.12
N ARG A 40 15.85 18.23 21.25
CA ARG A 40 16.50 16.95 20.95
C ARG A 40 17.03 17.07 19.54
N GLN A 41 18.34 16.93 19.42
CA GLN A 41 19.03 16.97 18.14
C GLN A 41 18.55 15.75 17.36
N LEU A 42 17.60 15.95 16.45
CA LEU A 42 17.07 14.91 15.57
C LEU A 42 18.24 14.32 14.77
N GLN A 43 18.66 13.13 15.16
CA GLN A 43 19.72 12.41 14.47
C GLN A 43 19.11 11.84 13.19
N LEU A 44 19.67 12.22 12.04
CA LEU A 44 19.24 11.68 10.76
C LEU A 44 19.46 10.16 10.76
N PRO A 45 18.50 9.37 10.25
CA PRO A 45 18.63 7.93 10.22
C PRO A 45 19.86 7.53 9.41
N GLU A 46 20.62 6.56 9.92
CA GLU A 46 21.69 5.93 9.18
C GLU A 46 21.11 5.04 8.08
N PHE A 47 21.87 4.82 7.01
CA PHE A 47 21.43 3.97 5.89
C PHE A 47 21.14 2.51 6.32
N THR A 48 21.64 2.09 7.48
CA THR A 48 21.42 0.78 8.07
C THR A 48 20.18 0.70 8.97
N ASP A 49 19.56 1.84 9.29
CA ASP A 49 18.40 1.87 10.17
C ASP A 49 17.20 1.17 9.53
N PRO A 50 16.41 0.44 10.34
CA PRO A 50 15.27 -0.28 9.83
C PRO A 50 14.16 0.67 9.38
N VAL A 51 13.49 0.31 8.28
CA VAL A 51 12.23 0.91 7.84
C VAL A 51 11.13 0.42 8.76
N ILE A 52 10.48 1.33 9.48
CA ILE A 52 9.36 1.02 10.36
C ILE A 52 8.06 1.26 9.60
N ILE A 53 7.25 0.21 9.49
CA ILE A 53 5.96 0.23 8.81
C ILE A 53 4.88 0.00 9.85
N VAL A 54 3.90 0.90 9.90
CA VAL A 54 2.81 0.85 10.88
C VAL A 54 1.50 0.50 10.18
N GLY A 55 0.93 -0.64 10.57
CA GLY A 55 -0.32 -1.20 10.04
C GLY A 55 -0.08 -2.40 9.14
N GLY A 56 -0.67 -3.55 9.48
CA GLY A 56 -0.58 -4.80 8.75
C GLY A 56 -1.72 -5.03 7.75
N GLY A 57 -2.31 -3.95 7.22
CA GLY A 57 -3.27 -3.99 6.12
C GLY A 57 -2.60 -4.23 4.76
N LEU A 58 -3.36 -4.11 3.66
CA LEU A 58 -2.81 -4.30 2.31
C LEU A 58 -1.63 -3.35 2.04
N ALA A 59 -1.80 -2.06 2.31
CA ALA A 59 -0.77 -1.05 2.06
C ALA A 59 0.53 -1.35 2.82
N GLY A 60 0.45 -1.62 4.13
CA GLY A 60 1.64 -1.92 4.93
C GLY A 60 2.30 -3.25 4.59
N LEU A 61 1.54 -4.28 4.23
CA LEU A 61 2.10 -5.54 3.74
C LEU A 61 2.81 -5.36 2.39
N SER A 62 2.21 -4.61 1.46
CA SER A 62 2.86 -4.27 0.18
C SER A 62 4.15 -3.48 0.40
N ALA A 63 4.12 -2.43 1.24
CA ALA A 63 5.31 -1.65 1.57
C ALA A 63 6.40 -2.50 2.24
N THR A 64 6.01 -3.45 3.10
CA THR A 64 6.95 -4.38 3.76
C THR A 64 7.66 -5.25 2.73
N LEU A 65 6.91 -5.85 1.81
CA LEU A 65 7.48 -6.74 0.80
C LEU A 65 8.37 -5.99 -0.19
N GLU A 66 7.97 -4.79 -0.62
CA GLU A 66 8.80 -3.93 -1.48
C GLU A 66 10.09 -3.50 -0.77
N ALA A 67 10.01 -3.09 0.49
CA ALA A 67 11.20 -2.72 1.26
C ALA A 67 12.16 -3.91 1.47
N ILE A 68 11.63 -5.11 1.71
CA ILE A 68 12.42 -6.35 1.80
C ILE A 68 13.07 -6.67 0.44
N HIS A 69 12.33 -6.53 -0.65
CA HIS A 69 12.83 -6.76 -2.01
C HIS A 69 14.01 -5.82 -2.33
N ASP A 70 13.95 -4.57 -1.87
CA ASP A 70 15.02 -3.58 -2.00
C ASP A 70 16.19 -3.79 -1.01
N GLY A 71 16.10 -4.81 -0.16
CA GLY A 71 17.15 -5.23 0.76
C GLY A 71 17.20 -4.44 2.07
N ALA A 72 16.15 -3.69 2.40
CA ALA A 72 16.06 -2.97 3.66
C ALA A 72 15.82 -3.93 4.84
N ASN A 73 16.25 -3.50 6.03
CA ASN A 73 15.80 -4.09 7.28
C ASN A 73 14.42 -3.49 7.60
N VAL A 74 13.43 -4.32 7.91
CA VAL A 74 12.04 -3.86 8.07
C VAL A 74 11.48 -4.30 9.42
N VAL A 75 10.82 -3.35 10.09
CA VAL A 75 10.02 -3.60 11.29
C VAL A 75 8.55 -3.33 10.94
N LEU A 76 7.74 -4.38 10.89
CA LEU A 76 6.29 -4.25 10.69
C LEU A 76 5.57 -4.26 12.05
N VAL A 77 4.82 -3.20 12.32
CA VAL A 77 4.04 -3.02 13.54
C VAL A 77 2.55 -3.15 13.23
N GLU A 78 1.87 -4.06 13.93
CA GLU A 78 0.40 -4.22 13.88
C GLU A 78 -0.18 -4.08 15.28
N GLY A 79 -1.25 -3.29 15.40
CA GLY A 79 -1.98 -3.03 16.63
C GLY A 79 -2.95 -4.16 17.01
N GLU A 80 -3.46 -4.86 16.00
CA GLU A 80 -4.40 -5.98 16.13
C GLU A 80 -3.70 -7.34 16.30
N LYS A 81 -4.48 -8.35 16.70
CA LYS A 81 -3.97 -9.73 16.87
C LYS A 81 -3.46 -10.33 15.56
N ASP A 82 -4.08 -9.95 14.45
CA ASP A 82 -3.85 -10.51 13.12
C ASP A 82 -3.70 -9.43 12.06
N LEU A 83 -2.77 -9.66 11.13
CA LEU A 83 -2.59 -8.84 9.92
C LEU A 83 -3.82 -8.95 9.01
N GLY A 84 -4.20 -7.83 8.40
CA GLY A 84 -5.20 -7.75 7.34
C GLY A 84 -6.09 -6.52 7.40
N GLY A 85 -6.37 -6.01 8.59
CA GLY A 85 -7.22 -4.83 8.81
C GLY A 85 -8.55 -4.87 8.04
N ASN A 86 -9.01 -3.72 7.55
CA ASN A 86 -10.20 -3.63 6.70
C ASN A 86 -9.97 -4.23 5.31
N SER A 87 -8.73 -4.27 4.82
CA SER A 87 -8.40 -4.86 3.52
C SER A 87 -8.80 -6.33 3.43
N GLN A 88 -8.70 -7.08 4.53
CA GLN A 88 -9.15 -8.47 4.57
C GLN A 88 -10.67 -8.62 4.38
N LYS A 89 -11.46 -7.58 4.70
CA LYS A 89 -12.92 -7.59 4.57
C LYS A 89 -13.40 -7.14 3.19
N ALA A 90 -12.49 -6.70 2.31
CA ALA A 90 -12.85 -6.26 0.96
C ALA A 90 -13.45 -7.42 0.16
N SER A 91 -14.69 -7.23 -0.29
CA SER A 91 -15.42 -8.19 -1.13
C SER A 91 -15.23 -7.92 -2.62
N SER A 92 -15.13 -6.65 -3.01
CA SER A 92 -14.91 -6.22 -4.39
C SER A 92 -13.45 -6.37 -4.81
N GLY A 93 -13.13 -5.90 -6.01
CA GLY A 93 -11.83 -6.06 -6.65
C GLY A 93 -10.93 -4.86 -6.51
N ILE A 94 -9.84 -4.93 -7.24
CA ILE A 94 -8.90 -3.82 -7.40
C ILE A 94 -9.07 -3.20 -8.79
N ALA A 95 -9.27 -1.88 -8.84
CA ALA A 95 -9.44 -1.17 -10.10
C ALA A 95 -8.08 -0.92 -10.76
N ALA A 96 -7.94 -1.26 -12.04
CA ALA A 96 -6.77 -0.92 -12.84
C ALA A 96 -7.10 -0.85 -14.33
N CYS A 97 -6.42 0.04 -15.04
CA CYS A 97 -6.53 0.17 -16.50
C CYS A 97 -5.26 -0.33 -17.20
N ASN A 98 -5.36 -0.60 -18.51
CA ASN A 98 -4.26 -1.05 -19.36
C ASN A 98 -3.57 -2.33 -18.87
N THR A 99 -4.33 -3.24 -18.28
CA THR A 99 -3.78 -4.52 -17.78
C THR A 99 -3.82 -5.63 -18.82
N GLU A 100 -2.96 -6.63 -18.65
CA GLU A 100 -2.94 -7.82 -19.50
C GLU A 100 -4.29 -8.56 -19.48
N ALA A 101 -4.94 -8.64 -18.32
CA ALA A 101 -6.25 -9.29 -18.21
C ALA A 101 -7.36 -8.53 -18.95
N GLN A 102 -7.28 -7.21 -19.08
CA GLN A 102 -8.17 -6.41 -19.94
C GLN A 102 -7.89 -6.69 -21.42
N ARG A 103 -6.60 -6.71 -21.81
CA ARG A 103 -6.16 -6.99 -23.18
C ARG A 103 -6.65 -8.34 -23.69
N VAL A 104 -6.48 -9.40 -22.89
CA VAL A 104 -6.94 -10.77 -23.22
C VAL A 104 -8.46 -10.84 -23.41
N ARG A 105 -9.21 -9.99 -22.72
CA ARG A 105 -10.68 -9.90 -22.79
C ARG A 105 -11.19 -8.89 -23.82
N GLN A 106 -10.28 -8.27 -24.60
CA GLN A 106 -10.63 -7.24 -25.58
C GLN A 106 -11.38 -6.05 -24.94
N ILE A 107 -11.05 -5.72 -23.69
CA ILE A 107 -11.56 -4.54 -23.02
C ILE A 107 -10.65 -3.36 -23.36
N HIS A 108 -11.23 -2.35 -24.01
CA HIS A 108 -10.55 -1.11 -24.32
C HIS A 108 -10.76 -0.12 -23.16
N ASP A 109 -9.70 0.11 -22.37
CA ASP A 109 -9.66 1.11 -21.29
C ASP A 109 -8.49 2.07 -21.55
N SER A 110 -8.43 3.16 -20.78
CA SER A 110 -7.32 4.12 -20.85
C SER A 110 -7.11 4.80 -19.51
N SER A 111 -5.90 5.33 -19.31
CA SER A 111 -5.57 6.09 -18.11
C SER A 111 -6.42 7.34 -18.00
N GLU A 112 -6.66 8.02 -19.12
CA GLU A 112 -7.47 9.24 -19.20
C GLU A 112 -8.92 8.96 -18.78
N LEU A 113 -9.48 7.84 -19.24
CA LEU A 113 -10.84 7.42 -18.88
C LEU A 113 -10.92 7.06 -17.39
N PHE A 114 -9.96 6.30 -16.86
CA PHE A 114 -9.95 5.94 -15.44
C PHE A 114 -9.74 7.17 -14.53
N TYR A 115 -8.89 8.12 -14.94
CA TYR A 115 -8.71 9.40 -14.26
C TYR A 115 -10.02 10.19 -14.24
N SER A 116 -10.67 10.36 -15.40
CA SER A 116 -11.94 11.09 -15.51
C SER A 116 -13.04 10.47 -14.65
N ASP A 117 -13.16 9.14 -14.67
CA ASP A 117 -14.12 8.39 -13.86
C ASP A 117 -13.86 8.60 -12.35
N THR A 118 -12.60 8.50 -11.92
CA THR A 118 -12.21 8.70 -10.51
C THR A 118 -12.47 10.14 -10.05
N MET A 119 -12.07 11.12 -10.87
CA MET A 119 -12.33 12.52 -10.57
C MET A 119 -13.83 12.83 -10.48
N SER A 120 -14.63 12.26 -11.38
CA SER A 120 -16.08 12.46 -11.38
C SER A 120 -16.76 11.77 -10.21
N ALA A 121 -16.32 10.57 -9.81
CA ALA A 121 -16.87 9.83 -8.69
C ALA A 121 -16.60 10.48 -7.32
N GLY A 122 -15.51 11.26 -7.20
CA GLY A 122 -15.22 12.05 -6.00
C GLY A 122 -15.65 13.51 -6.10
N ASP A 123 -16.64 13.83 -6.94
CA ASP A 123 -17.16 15.20 -7.16
C ASP A 123 -16.09 16.24 -7.49
N ARG A 124 -14.96 15.81 -8.06
CA ARG A 124 -13.74 16.59 -8.36
C ARG A 124 -13.04 17.21 -7.15
N GLU A 125 -13.36 16.76 -5.95
CA GLU A 125 -12.69 17.17 -4.70
C GLU A 125 -11.39 16.37 -4.44
N ASN A 126 -11.10 15.37 -5.26
CA ASN A 126 -9.87 14.59 -5.16
C ASN A 126 -8.62 15.43 -5.48
N ASP A 127 -7.52 15.14 -4.81
CA ASP A 127 -6.20 15.62 -5.22
C ASP A 127 -5.84 14.99 -6.59
N HIS A 128 -5.69 15.85 -7.58
CA HIS A 128 -5.44 15.46 -8.96
C HIS A 128 -4.07 14.79 -9.15
N ILE A 129 -3.07 15.12 -8.34
CA ILE A 129 -1.76 14.47 -8.38
C ILE A 129 -1.91 13.04 -7.85
N LEU A 130 -2.65 12.85 -6.75
CA LEU A 130 -2.83 11.50 -6.18
C LEU A 130 -3.69 10.59 -7.08
N VAL A 131 -4.75 11.12 -7.69
CA VAL A 131 -5.57 10.34 -8.65
C VAL A 131 -4.75 9.96 -9.87
N ASP A 132 -3.92 10.88 -10.35
CA ASP A 132 -3.01 10.61 -11.45
C ASP A 132 -2.00 9.51 -11.13
N GLN A 133 -1.39 9.54 -9.95
CA GLN A 133 -0.49 8.47 -9.48
C GLN A 133 -1.23 7.13 -9.37
N LEU A 134 -2.43 7.12 -8.77
CA LEU A 134 -3.28 5.94 -8.65
C LEU A 134 -3.50 5.28 -10.01
N VAL A 135 -3.91 6.07 -11.00
CA VAL A 135 -4.23 5.58 -12.34
C VAL A 135 -2.98 5.06 -13.05
N ARG A 136 -1.89 5.85 -13.09
CA ARG A 136 -0.66 5.47 -13.78
C ARG A 136 -0.04 4.19 -13.24
N HIS A 137 -0.09 3.99 -11.93
CA HIS A 137 0.52 2.84 -11.26
C HIS A 137 -0.43 1.66 -11.06
N SER A 138 -1.72 1.82 -11.34
CA SER A 138 -2.72 0.75 -11.21
C SER A 138 -2.38 -0.57 -11.92
N PRO A 139 -1.85 -0.61 -13.18
CA PRO A 139 -1.49 -1.88 -13.80
C PRO A 139 -0.34 -2.59 -13.07
N THR A 140 0.67 -1.84 -12.62
CA THR A 140 1.79 -2.38 -11.84
C THR A 140 1.32 -2.91 -10.49
N ALA A 141 0.38 -2.24 -9.84
CA ALA A 141 -0.20 -2.70 -8.57
C ALA A 141 -0.95 -4.04 -8.72
N VAL A 142 -1.70 -4.22 -9.82
CA VAL A 142 -2.33 -5.52 -10.12
C VAL A 142 -1.30 -6.58 -10.42
N GLN A 143 -0.26 -6.25 -11.18
CA GLN A 143 0.82 -7.19 -11.50
C GLN A 143 1.57 -7.63 -10.24
N PHE A 144 1.88 -6.71 -9.32
CA PHE A 144 2.48 -7.01 -8.03
C PHE A 144 1.69 -8.10 -7.27
N LEU A 145 0.37 -7.99 -7.22
CA LEU A 145 -0.48 -8.98 -6.55
C LEU A 145 -0.46 -10.34 -7.27
N ILE A 146 -0.44 -10.33 -8.61
CA ILE A 146 -0.32 -11.55 -9.42
C ILE A 146 1.01 -12.25 -9.17
N ASP A 147 2.11 -11.50 -9.12
CA ASP A 147 3.46 -12.02 -8.86
C ASP A 147 3.57 -12.65 -7.46
N HIS A 148 2.79 -12.15 -6.50
CA HIS A 148 2.68 -12.72 -5.16
C HIS A 148 1.66 -13.86 -5.05
N GLY A 149 1.08 -14.31 -6.16
CA GLY A 149 0.24 -15.51 -6.26
C GLY A 149 -1.26 -15.27 -6.20
N VAL A 150 -1.73 -14.03 -6.36
CA VAL A 150 -3.16 -13.72 -6.39
C VAL A 150 -3.69 -13.84 -7.82
N ASN A 151 -4.68 -14.69 -8.05
CA ASN A 151 -5.32 -14.80 -9.36
C ASN A 151 -6.33 -13.67 -9.58
N LEU A 152 -5.90 -12.58 -10.21
CA LEU A 152 -6.73 -11.41 -10.57
C LEU A 152 -7.16 -11.41 -12.04
N SER A 153 -7.42 -12.60 -12.58
CA SER A 153 -7.70 -12.71 -14.00
C SER A 153 -9.10 -12.25 -14.38
N ASP A 154 -10.12 -12.32 -13.52
CA ASP A 154 -11.48 -11.90 -13.89
C ASP A 154 -11.68 -10.39 -13.80
N ILE A 155 -12.62 -9.83 -14.55
CA ILE A 155 -12.84 -8.36 -14.60
C ILE A 155 -14.32 -8.04 -14.63
N ASN A 156 -14.75 -7.18 -13.70
CA ASN A 156 -16.13 -6.75 -13.58
C ASN A 156 -16.32 -5.24 -13.81
N LEU A 157 -17.56 -4.85 -14.09
CA LEU A 157 -18.01 -3.46 -14.10
C LEU A 157 -18.54 -3.12 -12.71
N CYS A 158 -18.02 -2.04 -12.12
CA CYS A 158 -18.56 -1.48 -10.87
C CYS A 158 -19.07 -0.06 -11.12
N GLY A 159 -19.93 0.42 -10.21
CA GLY A 159 -20.50 1.76 -10.31
C GLY A 159 -19.42 2.84 -10.39
N GLY A 160 -19.68 3.89 -11.16
CA GLY A 160 -18.73 4.99 -11.39
C GLY A 160 -17.63 4.70 -12.42
N HIS A 161 -17.60 3.50 -13.02
CA HIS A 161 -16.65 3.18 -14.09
C HIS A 161 -17.32 3.14 -15.46
N SER A 162 -16.69 3.79 -16.44
CA SER A 162 -17.12 3.79 -17.83
C SER A 162 -16.90 2.45 -18.54
N VAL A 163 -15.90 1.66 -18.11
CA VAL A 163 -15.61 0.32 -18.65
C VAL A 163 -15.25 -0.67 -17.53
N LYS A 164 -15.24 -1.96 -17.87
CA LYS A 164 -14.84 -3.04 -16.96
C LYS A 164 -13.35 -2.91 -16.59
N ARG A 165 -13.06 -2.63 -15.33
CA ARG A 165 -11.67 -2.45 -14.86
C ARG A 165 -11.41 -2.93 -13.45
N VAL A 166 -12.42 -3.52 -12.80
CA VAL A 166 -12.29 -4.03 -11.44
C VAL A 166 -11.88 -5.49 -11.51
N HIS A 167 -10.62 -5.76 -11.18
CA HIS A 167 -9.99 -7.07 -11.21
C HIS A 167 -10.44 -7.94 -10.03
N TRP A 168 -10.88 -9.15 -10.34
CA TRP A 168 -11.47 -10.11 -9.43
C TRP A 168 -10.78 -11.46 -9.48
N ILE A 169 -11.00 -12.20 -8.40
CA ILE A 169 -10.72 -13.63 -8.35
C ILE A 169 -11.86 -14.35 -9.08
N PRO A 170 -11.55 -15.17 -10.10
CA PRO A 170 -12.55 -16.00 -10.75
C PRO A 170 -13.29 -16.84 -9.71
N GLN A 171 -14.60 -16.69 -9.65
CA GLN A 171 -15.40 -17.46 -8.70
C GLN A 171 -15.46 -18.93 -9.15
N PRO A 172 -15.30 -19.89 -8.23
CA PRO A 172 -15.33 -21.29 -8.60
C PRO A 172 -16.73 -21.68 -9.09
N LYS A 173 -16.80 -22.60 -10.07
CA LYS A 173 -18.08 -23.13 -10.58
C LYS A 173 -18.89 -23.85 -9.49
N GLU A 174 -18.18 -24.44 -8.53
CA GLU A 174 -18.73 -25.12 -7.37
C GLU A 174 -17.95 -24.69 -6.11
N GLY A 175 -18.67 -24.39 -5.03
CA GLY A 175 -18.07 -23.98 -3.75
C GLY A 175 -18.46 -22.57 -3.33
N LYS A 176 -17.88 -22.11 -2.21
CA LYS A 176 -18.17 -20.78 -1.66
C LYS A 176 -17.38 -19.72 -2.42
N PRO A 177 -18.02 -18.60 -2.79
CA PRO A 177 -17.32 -17.46 -3.34
C PRO A 177 -16.18 -17.01 -2.42
N VAL A 178 -15.03 -16.71 -3.01
CA VAL A 178 -13.86 -16.24 -2.28
C VAL A 178 -13.75 -14.75 -2.46
N ALA A 179 -13.79 -14.02 -1.34
CA ALA A 179 -13.59 -12.57 -1.33
C ALA A 179 -12.14 -12.23 -1.70
N VAL A 180 -11.97 -11.22 -2.55
CA VAL A 180 -10.66 -10.80 -3.06
C VAL A 180 -9.74 -10.35 -1.93
N GLY A 181 -10.26 -9.59 -0.96
CA GLY A 181 -9.50 -9.06 0.17
C GLY A 181 -8.83 -10.15 1.02
N VAL A 182 -9.57 -11.21 1.37
CA VAL A 182 -9.03 -12.32 2.17
C VAL A 182 -7.89 -13.03 1.43
N SER A 183 -8.07 -13.26 0.13
CA SER A 183 -7.07 -13.95 -0.70
C SER A 183 -5.80 -13.14 -0.88
N ILE A 184 -5.92 -11.83 -1.14
CA ILE A 184 -4.77 -10.93 -1.24
C ILE A 184 -3.98 -10.95 0.07
N ILE A 185 -4.66 -10.69 1.20
CA ILE A 185 -4.02 -10.63 2.50
C ILE A 185 -3.37 -11.98 2.85
N LYS A 186 -4.03 -13.10 2.54
CA LYS A 186 -3.45 -14.44 2.74
C LYS A 186 -2.15 -14.62 1.95
N ALA A 187 -2.15 -14.26 0.66
CA ALA A 187 -0.99 -14.41 -0.21
C ALA A 187 0.20 -13.57 0.28
N LEU A 188 -0.03 -12.29 0.60
CA LEU A 188 1.03 -11.41 1.10
C LEU A 188 1.56 -11.85 2.46
N LYS A 189 0.69 -12.32 3.37
CA LYS A 189 1.10 -12.87 4.67
C LYS A 189 1.96 -14.13 4.51
N GLU A 190 1.62 -14.99 3.57
CA GLU A 190 2.41 -16.20 3.29
C GLU A 190 3.79 -15.84 2.75
N LYS A 191 3.88 -14.87 1.84
CA LYS A 191 5.15 -14.34 1.32
C LYS A 191 5.99 -13.70 2.41
N LEU A 192 5.39 -12.88 3.28
CA LEU A 192 6.10 -12.30 4.42
C LEU A 192 6.69 -13.38 5.34
N ARG A 193 5.91 -14.41 5.67
CA ARG A 193 6.38 -15.53 6.51
C ARG A 193 7.53 -16.31 5.88
N MET A 194 7.56 -16.43 4.55
CA MET A 194 8.70 -17.03 3.85
C MET A 194 9.95 -16.17 4.05
N HIS A 195 9.85 -14.85 3.89
CA HIS A 195 10.97 -13.93 4.13
C HIS A 195 11.45 -13.94 5.59
N GLU A 196 10.54 -14.00 6.57
CA GLU A 196 10.90 -14.13 7.99
C GLU A 196 11.68 -15.42 8.28
N LYS A 197 11.35 -16.51 7.58
CA LYS A 197 12.05 -17.79 7.73
C LYS A 197 13.43 -17.78 7.05
N ASP A 198 13.52 -17.15 5.89
CA ASP A 198 14.74 -17.16 5.07
C ASP A 198 15.76 -16.10 5.52
N ASN A 199 15.30 -14.98 6.12
CA ASN A 199 16.14 -13.86 6.57
C ASN A 199 15.63 -13.28 7.91
N PRO A 200 15.73 -14.03 9.02
CA PRO A 200 15.17 -13.64 10.32
C PRO A 200 15.79 -12.36 10.91
N GLU A 201 16.99 -11.99 10.51
CA GLU A 201 17.70 -10.78 10.93
C GLU A 201 17.23 -9.51 10.21
N LYS A 202 16.59 -9.64 9.04
CA LYS A 202 16.15 -8.51 8.22
C LYS A 202 14.69 -8.12 8.44
N VAL A 203 13.88 -9.06 8.94
CA VAL A 203 12.43 -8.86 9.09
C VAL A 203 12.03 -9.13 10.53
N VAL A 204 11.54 -8.09 11.20
CA VAL A 204 10.98 -8.21 12.53
C VAL A 204 9.51 -7.80 12.48
N SER A 205 8.60 -8.77 12.53
CA SER A 205 7.19 -8.47 12.75
C SER A 205 6.89 -8.42 14.24
N CYS A 206 6.44 -7.25 14.71
CA CYS A 206 6.04 -7.06 16.09
C CYS A 206 4.53 -6.87 16.20
N LYS A 207 3.89 -7.77 16.94
CA LYS A 207 2.50 -7.62 17.37
C LYS A 207 2.48 -6.82 18.66
N TYR A 208 2.05 -5.58 18.61
CA TYR A 208 1.87 -4.77 19.82
C TYR A 208 0.39 -4.58 20.07
N ARG A 209 -0.09 -5.07 21.22
CA ARG A 209 -1.44 -4.72 21.70
C ARG A 209 -1.33 -3.35 22.36
N ILE A 210 -1.71 -2.29 21.65
CA ILE A 210 -1.79 -0.95 22.26
C ILE A 210 -2.90 -0.99 23.31
N LEU A 211 -2.51 -1.09 24.58
CA LEU A 211 -3.39 -0.90 25.73
C LEU A 211 -3.63 0.60 25.92
N VAL A 212 -4.46 1.22 25.08
CA VAL A 212 -5.08 2.49 25.48
C VAL A 212 -6.22 2.12 26.43
N LYS A 213 -5.96 2.16 27.74
CA LYS A 213 -7.03 2.42 28.69
C LYS A 213 -7.40 3.89 28.49
N ILE A 214 -8.51 4.12 27.79
CA ILE A 214 -9.22 5.40 27.80
C ILE A 214 -9.82 5.58 29.20
#